data_AF-A0A5C8JAU7-F1
#
_entry.id   AF-A0A5C8JAU7-F1
#
_cell.length_a   1.000
_cell.length_b   1.000
_cell.length_c   1.000
_cell.angle_alpha   90.00
_cell.angle_beta   90.00
_cell.angle_gamma   90.00
#
_symmetry.space_group_name_H-M   'P 1'
#
loop_
_entity.id
_entity.type
_entity.pdbx_description
1 polymer ?
#
loop_
_entity_poly.entity_id
_entity_poly.type
_entity_poly.pdbx_seq_one_letter_code
_entity_poly.pdbx_strand_id
1 'polypeptide(L)'
;MDSGKLLRWAGGIMIVMGAGHLAVLATTAWPDVAGWVDRGMWAAVPLLADGPAVESLRNKVTFWGGPGSFGVPLILLGSLTWHLARRGVAVPAGIGWALALWCALGGVLLVPSPFFAGIVPGLLIVLAARKTGSPDARKAG
;
A
#
# COMPACT_ATOMS: atom_id res chain seq x y z
N MET A 1 21.62 -10.78 -4.09
CA MET A 1 20.25 -11.09 -4.55
C MET A 1 20.11 -10.74 -6.01
N ASP A 2 19.52 -11.65 -6.75
CA ASP A 2 18.97 -11.50 -8.10
C ASP A 2 17.78 -10.51 -8.11
N SER A 3 17.56 -9.83 -9.24
CA SER A 3 16.49 -8.84 -9.38
C SER A 3 15.10 -9.42 -9.12
N GLY A 4 14.87 -10.68 -9.50
CA GLY A 4 13.62 -11.39 -9.26
C GLY A 4 13.33 -11.54 -7.75
N LYS A 5 14.32 -11.97 -6.96
CA LYS A 5 14.18 -12.08 -5.51
C LYS A 5 13.95 -10.72 -4.83
N LEU A 6 14.60 -9.65 -5.30
CA LEU A 6 14.35 -8.28 -4.78
C LEU A 6 12.89 -7.85 -5.00
N LEU A 7 12.36 -8.06 -6.20
CA LEU A 7 10.97 -7.71 -6.52
C LEU A 7 9.96 -8.58 -5.75
N ARG A 8 10.27 -9.86 -5.50
CA ARG A 8 9.42 -10.71 -4.64
C ARG A 8 9.38 -10.19 -3.22
N TRP A 9 10.52 -9.82 -2.63
CA TRP A 9 10.54 -9.21 -1.30
C TRP A 9 9.77 -7.88 -1.27
N ALA A 10 9.96 -7.02 -2.27
CA ALA A 10 9.20 -5.77 -2.37
C ALA A 10 7.68 -6.05 -2.42
N GLY A 11 7.26 -6.98 -3.29
CA GLY A 11 5.87 -7.42 -3.41
C GLY A 11 5.28 -7.95 -2.10
N GLY A 12 6.01 -8.84 -1.44
CA GLY A 12 5.58 -9.46 -0.18
C GLY A 12 5.42 -8.45 0.95
N ILE A 13 6.37 -7.53 1.11
CA ILE A 13 6.29 -6.47 2.12
C ILE A 13 5.06 -5.59 1.89
N MET A 14 4.82 -5.16 0.65
CA MET A 14 3.64 -4.35 0.31
C MET A 14 2.32 -5.06 0.64
N ILE A 15 2.21 -6.35 0.29
CA ILE A 15 1.01 -7.15 0.60
C ILE A 15 0.81 -7.27 2.11
N VAL A 16 1.85 -7.63 2.86
CA VAL A 16 1.77 -7.79 4.32
C VAL A 16 1.39 -6.48 5.00
N MET A 17 1.99 -5.36 4.61
CA MET A 17 1.66 -4.06 5.18
C MET A 17 0.22 -3.64 4.86
N GLY A 18 -0.22 -3.77 3.60
CA GLY A 18 -1.58 -3.38 3.23
C GLY A 18 -2.63 -4.28 3.87
N ALA A 19 -2.41 -5.59 3.90
CA ALA A 19 -3.31 -6.55 4.54
C ALA A 19 -3.32 -6.36 6.06
N GLY A 20 -2.16 -6.16 6.69
CA GLY A 20 -2.04 -5.87 8.12
C GLY A 20 -2.76 -4.58 8.51
N HIS A 21 -2.63 -3.51 7.71
CA HIS A 21 -3.34 -2.26 7.94
C HIS A 21 -4.87 -2.44 7.91
N LEU A 22 -5.38 -3.12 6.88
CA LEU A 22 -6.80 -3.41 6.77
C LEU A 22 -7.29 -4.34 7.89
N ALA A 23 -6.49 -5.33 8.28
CA ALA A 23 -6.83 -6.24 9.37
C ALA A 23 -6.90 -5.52 10.73
N VAL A 24 -5.91 -4.66 11.04
CA VAL A 24 -5.93 -3.84 12.25
C VAL A 24 -7.19 -2.98 12.28
N LEU A 25 -7.51 -2.28 11.18
CA LEU A 25 -8.72 -1.46 11.14
C LEU A 25 -10.00 -2.28 11.25
N ALA A 26 -10.08 -3.42 10.55
CA ALA A 26 -11.22 -4.31 10.65
C ALA A 26 -11.45 -4.77 12.09
N THR A 27 -10.38 -4.98 12.88
CA THR A 27 -10.51 -5.34 14.30
C THR A 27 -10.83 -4.15 15.22
N THR A 28 -10.25 -2.97 15.00
CA THR A 28 -10.40 -1.82 15.91
C THR A 28 -11.64 -0.99 15.64
N ALA A 29 -12.12 -0.94 14.39
CA ALA A 29 -13.31 -0.21 13.98
C ALA A 29 -14.46 -1.15 13.55
N TRP A 30 -14.42 -2.42 13.99
CA TRP A 30 -15.45 -3.41 13.69
C TRP A 30 -16.89 -2.93 13.96
N PRO A 31 -17.19 -2.24 15.09
CA PRO A 31 -18.56 -1.78 15.36
C PRO A 31 -19.08 -0.79 14.31
N ASP A 32 -18.21 0.11 13.81
CA ASP A 32 -18.56 1.08 12.77
C ASP A 32 -18.77 0.38 11.43
N VAL A 33 -17.89 -0.56 11.09
CA VAL A 33 -17.95 -1.36 9.85
C VAL A 33 -19.20 -2.24 9.83
N ALA A 34 -19.51 -2.92 10.94
CA ALA A 34 -20.75 -3.71 11.08
C ALA A 34 -21.98 -2.80 10.96
N GLY A 35 -21.93 -1.60 11.55
CA GLY A 35 -22.98 -0.61 11.40
C GLY A 35 -23.19 -0.13 9.95
N TRP A 36 -22.20 -0.24 9.06
CA TRP A 36 -22.41 0.00 7.62
C TRP A 36 -23.11 -1.16 6.93
N VAL A 37 -22.86 -2.40 7.38
CA VAL A 37 -23.57 -3.57 6.86
C VAL A 37 -25.07 -3.45 7.19
N ASP A 38 -25.39 -3.05 8.42
CA ASP A 38 -26.78 -2.90 8.87
C ASP A 38 -27.50 -1.68 8.25
N ARG A 39 -26.78 -0.56 8.06
CA ARG A 39 -27.33 0.69 7.49
C ARG A 39 -27.22 0.80 5.96
N GLY A 40 -26.65 -0.23 5.32
CA GLY A 40 -26.35 -0.25 3.90
C GLY A 40 -24.99 0.36 3.54
N MET A 41 -24.33 -0.20 2.52
CA MET A 41 -22.95 0.14 2.12
C MET A 41 -22.71 1.63 1.81
N TRP A 42 -23.75 2.38 1.46
CA TRP A 42 -23.67 3.82 1.21
C TRP A 42 -23.52 4.66 2.49
N ALA A 43 -23.85 4.12 3.67
CA ALA A 43 -23.62 4.77 4.96
C ALA A 43 -22.11 4.95 5.28
N ALA A 44 -21.25 4.17 4.61
CA ALA A 44 -19.80 4.34 4.70
C ALA A 44 -19.32 5.62 4.00
N VAL A 45 -20.09 6.19 3.07
CA VAL A 45 -19.66 7.34 2.27
C VAL A 45 -19.78 8.63 3.10
N PRO A 46 -18.65 9.31 3.41
CA PRO A 46 -18.65 10.46 4.32
C PRO A 46 -19.28 11.73 3.75
N LEU A 47 -19.68 11.74 2.46
CA LEU A 47 -20.32 12.86 1.77
C LEU A 47 -21.82 13.00 2.08
N LEU A 48 -22.46 11.92 2.54
CA LEU A 48 -23.92 11.84 2.79
C LEU A 48 -24.26 11.82 4.29
N ALA A 49 -23.26 11.95 5.16
CA ALA A 49 -23.45 11.79 6.61
C ALA A 49 -24.00 13.08 7.24
N ASP A 50 -25.32 13.24 7.19
CA ASP A 50 -26.08 14.24 7.95
C ASP A 50 -26.25 13.75 9.40
N GLY A 51 -25.29 14.04 10.26
CA GLY A 51 -25.31 13.61 11.66
C GLY A 51 -24.49 14.50 12.59
N PRO A 52 -24.55 14.27 13.91
CA PRO A 52 -23.77 15.03 14.89
C PRO A 52 -22.28 15.05 14.51
N ALA A 53 -21.63 16.21 14.69
CA ALA A 53 -20.27 16.45 14.19
C ALA A 53 -19.25 15.36 14.61
N VAL A 54 -19.40 14.82 15.83
CA VAL A 54 -18.51 13.76 16.36
C VAL A 54 -18.70 12.43 15.64
N GLU A 55 -19.94 12.02 15.39
CA GLU A 55 -20.25 10.74 14.71
C GLU A 55 -19.86 10.80 13.23
N SER A 56 -20.08 11.96 12.60
CA SER A 56 -19.63 12.24 11.23
C SER A 56 -18.09 12.19 11.12
N LEU A 57 -17.37 12.71 12.12
CA LEU A 57 -15.91 12.66 12.16
C LEU A 57 -15.38 11.23 12.35
N ARG A 58 -15.98 10.45 13.26
CA ARG A 58 -15.64 9.03 13.45
C ARG A 58 -15.85 8.25 12.14
N ASN A 59 -16.99 8.42 11.49
CA ASN A 59 -17.30 7.74 10.22
C ASN A 59 -16.28 8.09 9.12
N LYS A 60 -15.88 9.36 9.02
CA LYS A 60 -14.83 9.83 8.10
C LYS A 60 -13.49 9.16 8.36
N VAL A 61 -13.06 9.09 9.62
CA VAL A 61 -11.79 8.45 9.99
C VAL A 61 -11.82 6.96 9.67
N THR A 62 -12.92 6.27 9.99
CA THR A 62 -13.07 4.83 9.70
C THR A 62 -13.07 4.56 8.19
N PHE A 63 -13.74 5.40 7.39
CA PHE A 63 -13.73 5.28 5.93
C PHE A 63 -12.33 5.47 5.33
N TRP A 64 -11.64 6.57 5.67
CA TRP A 64 -10.33 6.90 5.11
C TRP A 64 -9.21 6.02 5.67
N GLY A 65 -9.36 5.51 6.89
CA GLY A 65 -8.48 4.49 7.43
C GLY A 65 -8.67 3.14 6.76
N GLY A 66 -9.89 2.80 6.33
CA GLY A 66 -10.25 1.46 5.88
C GLY A 66 -10.43 1.36 4.36
N PRO A 67 -11.66 1.34 3.83
CA PRO A 67 -11.94 1.13 2.41
C PRO A 67 -11.38 2.24 1.50
N GLY A 68 -11.33 3.48 1.97
CA GLY A 68 -10.72 4.61 1.25
C GLY A 68 -9.20 4.72 1.42
N SER A 69 -8.58 3.77 2.13
CA SER A 69 -7.16 3.86 2.49
C SER A 69 -6.20 3.47 1.37
N PHE A 70 -4.92 3.71 1.64
CA PHE A 70 -3.82 3.26 0.80
C PHE A 70 -3.55 1.74 0.89
N GLY A 71 -4.24 1.00 1.78
CA GLY A 71 -4.02 -0.43 1.99
C GLY A 71 -4.34 -1.29 0.77
N VAL A 72 -5.50 -1.08 0.14
CA VAL A 72 -5.90 -1.85 -1.06
C VAL A 72 -4.99 -1.59 -2.26
N PRO A 73 -4.70 -0.32 -2.65
CA PRO A 73 -3.72 -0.03 -3.70
C PRO A 73 -2.35 -0.66 -3.45
N LEU A 74 -1.90 -0.68 -2.20
CA LEU A 74 -0.61 -1.26 -1.83
C LEU A 74 -0.58 -2.79 -2.01
N ILE A 75 -1.66 -3.49 -1.64
CA ILE A 75 -1.80 -4.94 -1.88
C ILE A 75 -1.78 -5.24 -3.38
N LEU A 76 -2.50 -4.45 -4.18
CA LEU A 76 -2.55 -4.62 -5.63
C LEU A 76 -1.17 -4.39 -6.27
N LEU A 77 -0.48 -3.31 -5.88
CA LEU A 77 0.86 -3.02 -6.36
C LEU A 77 1.86 -4.11 -5.95
N GLY A 78 1.74 -4.61 -4.72
CA GLY A 78 2.55 -5.72 -4.23
C GLY A 78 2.31 -7.02 -5.01
N SER A 79 1.05 -7.33 -5.29
CA SER A 79 0.63 -8.50 -6.08
C SER A 79 1.11 -8.41 -7.52
N LEU A 80 0.99 -7.22 -8.14
CA LEU A 80 1.50 -6.96 -9.49
C LEU A 80 3.02 -7.09 -9.53
N THR A 81 3.73 -6.49 -8.58
CA THR A 81 5.19 -6.57 -8.49
C THR A 81 5.66 -8.01 -8.33
N TRP A 82 5.00 -8.79 -7.46
CA TRP A 82 5.27 -10.21 -7.30
C TRP A 82 4.98 -11.02 -8.57
N HIS A 83 3.87 -10.72 -9.25
CA HIS A 83 3.51 -11.35 -10.51
C HIS A 83 4.56 -11.10 -11.60
N LEU A 84 5.00 -9.85 -11.77
CA LEU A 84 6.04 -9.47 -12.71
C LEU A 84 7.38 -10.12 -12.38
N ALA A 85 7.74 -10.20 -11.10
CA ALA A 85 8.94 -10.89 -10.64
C ALA A 85 8.95 -12.37 -11.01
N ARG A 86 7.81 -13.07 -10.91
CA ARG A 86 7.67 -14.48 -11.34
C ARG A 86 7.83 -14.67 -12.84
N ARG A 87 7.52 -13.63 -13.63
CA ARG A 87 7.66 -13.64 -15.10
C ARG A 87 9.01 -13.10 -15.58
N GLY A 88 9.92 -12.75 -14.68
CA GLY A 88 11.22 -12.14 -15.03
C GLY A 88 11.09 -10.74 -15.65
N VAL A 89 9.93 -10.10 -15.52
CA VAL A 89 9.69 -8.76 -16.08
C VAL A 89 10.21 -7.72 -15.11
N ALA A 90 11.06 -6.82 -15.60
CA ALA A 90 11.61 -5.72 -14.82
C ALA A 90 10.52 -4.68 -14.47
N VAL A 91 10.57 -4.18 -13.24
CA VAL A 91 9.73 -3.05 -12.81
C VAL A 91 10.55 -1.76 -12.94
N PRO A 92 10.01 -0.69 -13.56
CA PRO A 92 10.72 0.58 -13.69
C PRO A 92 11.11 1.20 -12.34
N ALA A 93 12.31 1.77 -12.25
CA ALA A 93 12.80 2.45 -11.04
C ALA A 93 11.91 3.62 -10.59
N GLY A 94 11.21 4.28 -11.54
CA GLY A 94 10.29 5.38 -11.24
C GLY A 94 9.15 4.96 -10.30
N ILE A 95 8.66 3.73 -10.40
CA ILE A 95 7.62 3.20 -9.50
C ILE A 95 8.18 3.07 -8.07
N GLY A 96 9.41 2.59 -7.93
CA GLY A 96 10.07 2.47 -6.63
C GLY A 96 10.33 3.81 -5.95
N TRP A 97 10.77 4.82 -6.71
CA TRP A 97 10.96 6.18 -6.20
C TRP A 97 9.64 6.86 -5.83
N ALA A 98 8.61 6.72 -6.68
CA ALA A 98 7.29 7.26 -6.39
C ALA A 98 6.73 6.69 -5.08
N LEU A 99 6.82 5.36 -4.89
CA LEU A 99 6.40 4.70 -3.66
C LEU A 99 7.21 5.19 -2.45
N ALA A 100 8.54 5.22 -2.55
CA ALA A 100 9.39 5.65 -1.44
C ALA A 100 9.13 7.12 -1.04
N LEU A 101 8.98 8.02 -2.01
CA LEU A 101 8.69 9.42 -1.77
C LEU A 101 7.30 9.59 -1.14
N TRP A 102 6.29 8.89 -1.66
CA TRP A 102 4.94 8.93 -1.10
C TRP A 102 4.91 8.44 0.36
N CYS A 103 5.59 7.33 0.64
CA CYS A 103 5.71 6.79 1.99
C CYS A 103 6.50 7.71 2.93
N ALA A 104 7.54 8.39 2.44
CA ALA A 104 8.27 9.39 3.22
C ALA A 104 7.39 10.60 3.56
N LEU A 105 6.68 11.15 2.57
CA LEU A 105 5.75 12.27 2.77
C LEU A 105 4.63 11.89 3.75
N GLY A 106 4.00 10.73 3.57
CA GLY A 106 2.96 10.24 4.48
C GLY A 106 3.50 9.98 5.89
N GLY A 107 4.73 9.47 6.02
CA GLY A 107 5.39 9.28 7.32
C GLY A 107 5.61 10.59 8.08
N VAL A 108 6.01 11.66 7.37
CA VAL A 108 6.19 13.00 7.96
C VAL A 108 4.85 13.66 8.32
N LEU A 109 3.82 13.49 7.49
CA LEU A 109 2.52 14.13 7.72
C LEU A 109 1.68 13.45 8.82
N LEU A 110 1.93 12.16 9.09
CA LEU A 110 1.10 11.34 9.99
C LEU A 110 1.85 10.90 11.27
N VAL A 111 2.88 11.62 11.71
CA VAL A 111 3.76 11.22 12.84
C VAL A 111 2.95 10.90 14.11
N PRO A 112 3.20 9.75 14.78
CA PRO A 112 4.12 8.66 14.44
C PRO A 112 3.40 7.59 13.60
N SER A 113 3.72 7.51 12.30
CA SER A 113 3.05 6.58 11.37
C SER A 113 3.99 5.48 10.87
N PRO A 114 3.51 4.22 10.76
CA PRO A 114 4.24 3.12 10.13
C PRO A 114 4.47 3.32 8.62
N PHE A 115 4.01 4.44 8.02
CA PHE A 115 4.22 4.78 6.61
C PHE A 115 5.68 4.72 6.16
N PHE A 116 6.65 5.03 7.03
CA PHE A 116 8.07 4.93 6.70
C PHE A 116 8.51 3.51 6.30
N ALA A 117 7.81 2.47 6.77
CA ALA A 117 8.10 1.08 6.38
C ALA A 117 7.96 0.85 4.86
N GLY A 118 7.10 1.61 4.18
CA GLY A 118 6.92 1.54 2.72
C GLY A 118 8.07 2.09 1.89
N ILE A 119 9.04 2.77 2.51
CA ILE A 119 10.29 3.15 1.84
C ILE A 119 11.09 1.92 1.44
N VAL A 120 11.10 0.88 2.28
CA VAL A 120 11.84 -0.36 2.04
C VAL A 120 11.46 -1.04 0.71
N PRO A 121 10.18 -1.37 0.45
CA PRO A 121 9.81 -1.96 -0.84
C PRO A 121 10.07 -1.03 -2.02
N GLY A 122 9.93 0.29 -1.86
CA GLY A 122 10.27 1.27 -2.90
C GLY A 122 11.75 1.21 -3.30
N LEU A 123 12.66 1.21 -2.32
CA LEU A 123 14.09 1.08 -2.56
C LEU A 123 14.47 -0.27 -3.16
N LEU A 124 13.82 -1.36 -2.76
CA LEU A 124 14.04 -2.69 -3.34
C LEU A 124 13.69 -2.73 -4.84
N ILE A 125 12.60 -2.05 -5.26
CA ILE A 125 12.24 -1.92 -6.68
C ILE A 125 13.32 -1.14 -7.45
N VAL A 126 13.81 -0.03 -6.89
CA VAL A 126 14.89 0.77 -7.51
C VAL A 126 16.16 -0.07 -7.68
N LEU A 127 16.55 -0.81 -6.64
CA LEU A 127 17.73 -1.69 -6.69
C LEU A 127 17.57 -2.81 -7.71
N ALA A 128 16.38 -3.40 -7.81
CA ALA A 128 16.09 -4.43 -8.80
C ALA A 128 16.22 -3.88 -10.24
N ALA A 129 15.66 -2.71 -10.51
CA ALA A 129 15.71 -2.05 -11.82
C ALA A 129 17.14 -1.71 -12.26
N ARG A 130 17.98 -1.24 -11.33
CA ARG A 130 19.40 -0.93 -11.61
C ARG A 130 20.21 -2.18 -11.99
N LYS A 131 19.89 -3.32 -11.39
CA LYS A 131 20.55 -4.61 -11.70
C LYS A 131 20.17 -5.13 -13.10
N THR A 132 18.93 -4.94 -13.54
CA THR A 132 18.50 -5.32 -14.89
C THR A 132 19.04 -4.39 -15.99
N GLY A 133 19.35 -3.14 -15.65
CA GLY A 133 19.93 -2.17 -16.59
C GLY A 133 21.47 -2.18 -16.68
N SER A 134 22.17 -3.02 -15.90
CA SER A 134 23.64 -3.02 -15.85
C SER A 134 24.25 -3.58 -17.15
N PRO A 135 25.35 -3.00 -17.68
CA PRO A 135 25.95 -3.37 -18.97
C PRO A 135 26.30 -4.86 -19.14
N ASP A 136 26.61 -5.56 -18.05
CA ASP A 136 26.96 -6.99 -18.09
C ASP A 136 25.80 -7.89 -18.55
N ALA A 137 24.54 -7.49 -18.33
CA ALA A 137 23.38 -8.25 -18.81
C ALA A 137 23.15 -8.10 -20.33
N ARG A 138 23.73 -7.08 -20.96
CA ARG A 138 23.61 -6.82 -22.41
C ARG A 138 24.57 -7.67 -23.26
N LYS A 139 25.63 -8.23 -22.65
CA LYS A 139 26.65 -9.02 -23.34
C LYS A 139 26.37 -10.54 -23.38
N ALA A 140 25.31 -10.99 -22.72
CA ALA A 140 24.98 -12.42 -22.54
C ALA A 140 23.73 -12.88 -23.32
N GLY A 141 23.19 -12.04 -24.22
CA GLY A 141 22.11 -12.38 -25.14
C GLY A 141 22.57 -12.17 -26.58
#